data_AF-A0ABD6H5S7-F1
#
_entry.id   AF-A0ABD6H5S7-F1
#
_cell.length_a   1.000
_cell.length_b   1.000
_cell.length_c   1.000
_cell.angle_alpha   90.00
_cell.angle_beta   90.00
_cell.angle_gamma   90.00
#
_symmetry.space_group_name_H-M   'P 1'
#
loop_
_entity.id
_entity.type
_entity.pdbx_description
1 polymer ?
#
loop_
_entity_poly.entity_id
_entity_poly.type
_entity_poly.pdbx_seq_one_letter_code
_entity_poly.pdbx_strand_id
1 'polypeptide(L)'
;MQMKFLAIAALTLAASVAPCLSAETNMKNLDFDLSKVTRENFYDIVVPAAKAEGTVTMYNYAGSFADTWKNLTDSFTAKYGIKVVYSDVNGDQANQQLIAVQASGQDSPVDAYFAGGGSYPLLSAKGVIGKIPLTKILPNMATYDPVLAQTLFGRQHGGTFPLVHLNQTAIGYDSAFVKPNEVPKSFDELLAWAESHPKRLGVTLPAKGGSGGGFIYSVALNYLTGDCRTALTDYSKTLQQAEDWAMTSECLTPVWDYYRRLLKAAELTNGNADTLNLINNQQLYMGTVWEDQVMSFLGNKQLPETFRLTLLEKGQVGSGDAMFVPANAKHVAAALLLIDMAMSKEFQTFKLETKASRSPRTDITNDLIPTALQDHVLPKSVYPRLSVSAFWDMSTALAEALDEKVLNQ
;
A
#
# COMPACT_ATOMS: atom_id res chain seq x y z
N MET A 1 -35.74 29.61 61.37
CA MET A 1 -34.31 29.79 61.01
C MET A 1 -34.21 29.56 59.51
N GLN A 2 -33.97 30.63 58.75
CA GLN A 2 -34.05 30.67 57.28
C GLN A 2 -32.95 29.82 56.65
N MET A 3 -33.32 28.92 55.74
CA MET A 3 -32.36 28.20 54.89
C MET A 3 -32.60 28.62 53.44
N LYS A 4 -31.64 29.37 52.91
CA LYS A 4 -31.62 29.89 51.54
C LYS A 4 -31.38 28.72 50.57
N PHE A 5 -32.33 28.50 49.65
CA PHE A 5 -32.12 27.64 48.49
C PHE A 5 -31.33 28.41 47.42
N LEU A 6 -30.13 27.96 47.09
CA LEU A 6 -29.42 28.37 45.88
C LEU A 6 -30.11 27.72 44.66
N ALA A 7 -30.63 28.55 43.76
CA ALA A 7 -31.07 28.09 42.44
C ALA A 7 -29.83 27.87 41.55
N ILE A 8 -29.57 26.63 41.18
CA ILE A 8 -28.58 26.28 40.16
C ILE A 8 -29.29 26.42 38.80
N ALA A 9 -28.91 27.43 38.04
CA ALA A 9 -29.34 27.58 36.65
C ALA A 9 -28.64 26.50 35.80
N ALA A 10 -29.41 25.51 35.33
CA ALA A 10 -28.93 24.54 34.37
C ALA A 10 -28.76 25.24 33.00
N LEU A 11 -27.52 25.52 32.63
CA LEU A 11 -27.14 25.94 31.29
C LEU A 11 -27.27 24.72 30.36
N THR A 12 -28.38 24.61 29.65
CA THR A 12 -28.51 23.66 28.55
C THR A 12 -27.67 24.16 27.37
N LEU A 13 -26.44 23.64 27.24
CA LEU A 13 -25.71 23.74 25.97
C LEU A 13 -26.48 22.94 24.92
N ALA A 14 -27.31 23.63 24.14
CA ALA A 14 -27.75 23.11 22.85
C ALA A 14 -26.52 23.04 21.94
N ALA A 15 -25.90 21.86 21.88
CA ALA A 15 -24.95 21.54 20.83
C ALA A 15 -25.72 21.56 19.51
N SER A 16 -25.63 22.69 18.81
CA SER A 16 -25.98 22.75 17.39
C SER A 16 -24.98 21.86 16.66
N VAL A 17 -25.38 20.62 16.40
CA VAL A 17 -24.78 19.83 15.33
C VAL A 17 -25.06 20.58 14.03
N ALA A 18 -24.11 21.43 13.65
CA ALA A 18 -24.05 21.94 12.30
C ALA A 18 -24.05 20.73 11.36
N PRO A 19 -24.93 20.66 10.35
CA PRO A 19 -24.81 19.66 9.32
C PRO A 19 -23.39 19.79 8.76
N CYS A 20 -22.64 18.69 8.77
CA CYS A 20 -21.34 18.62 8.12
C CYS A 20 -21.57 18.95 6.63
N LEU A 21 -21.37 20.22 6.27
CA LEU A 21 -21.38 20.70 4.90
C LEU A 21 -20.40 19.81 4.15
N SER A 22 -20.94 19.02 3.23
CA SER A 22 -20.21 18.30 2.18
C SER A 22 -19.02 19.15 1.76
N ALA A 23 -17.79 18.67 2.00
CA ALA A 23 -16.63 19.31 1.42
C ALA A 23 -16.89 19.46 -0.09
N GLU A 24 -16.86 20.69 -0.61
CA GLU A 24 -17.07 20.95 -2.03
C GLU A 24 -16.13 20.04 -2.83
N THR A 25 -16.74 19.23 -3.70
CA THR A 25 -16.00 18.33 -4.57
C THR A 25 -15.14 19.18 -5.52
N ASN A 26 -13.90 18.77 -5.81
CA ASN A 26 -13.03 19.44 -6.77
C ASN A 26 -13.13 18.83 -8.18
N MET A 27 -14.16 18.04 -8.44
CA MET A 27 -14.33 17.34 -9.71
C MET A 27 -14.66 18.34 -10.82
N LYS A 28 -13.87 18.31 -11.89
CA LYS A 28 -14.05 19.16 -13.08
C LYS A 28 -15.24 18.72 -13.93
N ASN A 29 -15.33 17.42 -14.21
CA ASN A 29 -16.36 16.84 -15.07
C ASN A 29 -17.23 15.91 -14.21
N LEU A 30 -18.40 16.38 -13.79
CA LEU A 30 -19.32 15.61 -12.96
C LEU A 30 -20.76 15.84 -13.45
N ASP A 31 -21.31 14.84 -14.12
CA ASP A 31 -22.60 14.95 -14.82
C ASP A 31 -23.80 14.51 -13.95
N PHE A 32 -23.57 14.21 -12.66
CA PHE A 32 -24.60 13.85 -11.69
C PHE A 32 -24.32 14.48 -10.32
N ASP A 33 -25.38 14.64 -9.52
CA ASP A 33 -25.27 15.22 -8.19
C ASP A 33 -24.68 14.21 -7.18
N LEU A 34 -23.36 14.28 -6.98
CA LEU A 34 -22.63 13.41 -6.06
C LEU A 34 -23.15 13.47 -4.62
N SER A 35 -23.75 14.60 -4.19
CA SER A 35 -24.28 14.76 -2.83
C SER A 35 -25.49 13.87 -2.55
N LYS A 36 -26.18 13.40 -3.61
CA LYS A 36 -27.32 12.49 -3.52
C LYS A 36 -26.93 11.02 -3.59
N VAL A 37 -25.66 10.71 -3.87
CA VAL A 37 -25.19 9.32 -3.99
C VAL A 37 -24.89 8.76 -2.61
N THR A 38 -25.59 7.69 -2.26
CA THR A 38 -25.38 6.87 -1.07
C THR A 38 -25.14 5.42 -1.50
N ARG A 39 -24.76 4.54 -0.57
CA ARG A 39 -24.57 3.11 -0.91
C ARG A 39 -25.87 2.45 -1.38
N GLU A 40 -27.00 2.89 -0.85
CA GLU A 40 -28.33 2.31 -1.10
C GLU A 40 -28.82 2.62 -2.51
N ASN A 41 -28.55 3.83 -3.03
CA ASN A 41 -28.98 4.26 -4.35
C ASN A 41 -27.84 4.33 -5.38
N PHE A 42 -26.62 3.90 -5.01
CA PHE A 42 -25.41 4.03 -5.82
C PHE A 42 -25.63 3.51 -7.23
N TYR A 43 -26.10 2.26 -7.37
CA TYR A 43 -26.26 1.64 -8.68
C TYR A 43 -27.37 2.29 -9.51
N ASP A 44 -28.44 2.79 -8.87
CA ASP A 44 -29.55 3.45 -9.56
C ASP A 44 -29.12 4.77 -10.21
N ILE A 45 -28.19 5.49 -9.57
CA ILE A 45 -27.65 6.76 -10.08
C ILE A 45 -26.47 6.53 -11.02
N VAL A 46 -25.49 5.72 -10.58
CA VAL A 46 -24.18 5.63 -11.24
C VAL A 46 -24.23 4.75 -12.47
N VAL A 47 -25.01 3.67 -12.50
CA VAL A 47 -25.04 2.76 -13.68
C VAL A 47 -25.58 3.46 -14.94
N PRO A 48 -26.70 4.20 -14.91
CA PRO A 48 -27.17 4.93 -16.09
C PRO A 48 -26.17 5.99 -16.56
N ALA A 49 -25.57 6.75 -15.62
CA ALA A 49 -24.56 7.76 -15.94
C ALA A 49 -23.30 7.13 -16.57
N ALA A 50 -22.80 6.04 -15.99
CA ALA A 50 -21.64 5.30 -16.51
C ALA A 50 -21.89 4.71 -17.91
N LYS A 51 -23.13 4.25 -18.18
CA LYS A 51 -23.52 3.79 -19.52
C LYS A 51 -23.61 4.92 -20.54
N ALA A 52 -24.03 6.12 -20.11
CA ALA A 52 -24.04 7.30 -20.95
C ALA A 52 -22.63 7.78 -21.29
N GLU A 53 -21.69 7.69 -20.34
CA GLU A 53 -20.25 7.91 -20.58
C GLU A 53 -19.67 6.86 -21.55
N GLY A 54 -20.08 5.60 -21.43
CA GLY A 54 -19.81 4.53 -22.40
C GLY A 54 -18.37 3.97 -22.40
N THR A 55 -17.44 4.64 -21.72
CA THR A 55 -16.05 4.19 -21.58
C THR A 55 -15.46 4.58 -20.23
N VAL A 56 -14.42 3.86 -19.79
CA VAL A 56 -13.57 4.22 -18.65
C VAL A 56 -12.11 3.94 -18.99
N THR A 57 -11.22 4.86 -18.68
CA THR A 57 -9.77 4.68 -18.85
C THR A 57 -9.13 4.34 -17.52
N MET A 58 -8.41 3.21 -17.47
CA MET A 58 -7.75 2.70 -16.28
C MET A 58 -6.24 2.66 -16.47
N TYR A 59 -5.50 3.27 -15.54
CA TYR A 59 -4.04 3.09 -15.42
C TYR A 59 -3.70 2.10 -14.32
N ASN A 60 -2.74 1.23 -14.60
CA ASN A 60 -2.13 0.32 -13.64
C ASN A 60 -0.65 0.63 -13.50
N TYR A 61 -0.21 1.05 -12.33
CA TYR A 61 1.22 1.29 -12.08
C TYR A 61 2.02 0.00 -11.79
N ALA A 62 1.34 -1.06 -11.33
CA ALA A 62 1.98 -2.29 -10.88
C ALA A 62 1.88 -3.38 -11.96
N GLY A 63 2.91 -3.52 -12.79
CA GLY A 63 2.90 -4.49 -13.91
C GLY A 63 2.64 -5.95 -13.49
N SER A 64 2.93 -6.34 -12.24
CA SER A 64 2.61 -7.68 -11.71
C SER A 64 1.11 -7.96 -11.56
N PHE A 65 0.26 -6.94 -11.68
CA PHE A 65 -1.19 -7.03 -11.59
C PHE A 65 -1.92 -7.00 -12.94
N ALA A 66 -1.20 -6.99 -14.06
CA ALA A 66 -1.80 -6.89 -15.40
C ALA A 66 -2.93 -7.92 -15.63
N ASP A 67 -2.66 -9.21 -15.39
CA ASP A 67 -3.65 -10.28 -15.56
C ASP A 67 -4.82 -10.17 -14.57
N THR A 68 -4.52 -9.73 -13.34
CA THR A 68 -5.54 -9.52 -12.29
C THR A 68 -6.50 -8.42 -12.69
N TRP A 69 -6.00 -7.29 -13.20
CA TRP A 69 -6.85 -6.21 -13.66
C TRP A 69 -7.56 -6.56 -14.96
N LYS A 70 -6.92 -7.31 -15.86
CA LYS A 70 -7.58 -7.81 -17.07
C LYS A 70 -8.84 -8.62 -16.73
N ASN A 71 -8.78 -9.50 -15.72
CA ASN A 71 -9.95 -10.24 -15.25
C ASN A 71 -11.09 -9.31 -14.78
N LEU A 72 -10.75 -8.25 -14.03
CA LEU A 72 -11.72 -7.22 -13.62
C LEU A 72 -12.33 -6.50 -14.83
N THR A 73 -11.50 -6.01 -15.75
CA THR A 73 -11.94 -5.18 -16.87
C THR A 73 -12.80 -5.97 -17.86
N ASP A 74 -12.47 -7.24 -18.10
CA ASP A 74 -13.26 -8.13 -18.96
C ASP A 74 -14.63 -8.39 -18.31
N SER A 75 -14.66 -8.69 -17.00
CA SER A 75 -15.89 -8.88 -16.23
C SER A 75 -16.75 -7.62 -16.15
N PHE A 76 -16.12 -6.46 -15.99
CA PHE A 76 -16.78 -5.15 -15.97
C PHE A 76 -17.44 -4.85 -17.31
N THR A 77 -16.71 -5.05 -18.42
CA THR A 77 -17.23 -4.87 -19.78
C THR A 77 -18.42 -5.80 -20.03
N ALA A 78 -18.30 -7.08 -19.66
CA ALA A 78 -19.38 -8.05 -19.82
C ALA A 78 -20.63 -7.68 -19.01
N LYS A 79 -20.45 -7.19 -17.77
CA LYS A 79 -21.56 -6.86 -16.86
C LYS A 79 -22.29 -5.58 -17.24
N TYR A 80 -21.56 -4.53 -17.64
CA TYR A 80 -22.14 -3.20 -17.83
C TYR A 80 -22.23 -2.74 -19.29
N GLY A 81 -21.53 -3.41 -20.21
CA GLY A 81 -21.44 -3.00 -21.62
C GLY A 81 -20.60 -1.73 -21.83
N ILE A 82 -19.80 -1.34 -20.83
CA ILE A 82 -18.95 -0.15 -20.86
C ILE A 82 -17.55 -0.57 -21.27
N LYS A 83 -16.95 0.13 -22.24
CA LYS A 83 -15.60 -0.16 -22.73
C LYS A 83 -14.56 0.23 -21.67
N VAL A 84 -13.58 -0.63 -21.42
CA VAL A 84 -12.40 -0.26 -20.62
C VAL A 84 -11.19 -0.03 -21.54
N VAL A 85 -10.57 1.14 -21.43
CA VAL A 85 -9.25 1.42 -22.02
C VAL A 85 -8.21 1.23 -20.93
N TYR A 86 -7.37 0.20 -21.06
CA TYR A 86 -6.42 -0.20 -20.03
C TYR A 86 -4.97 0.13 -20.44
N SER A 87 -4.14 0.58 -19.50
CA SER A 87 -2.72 0.78 -19.73
C SER A 87 -1.88 0.49 -18.49
N ASP A 88 -0.86 -0.35 -18.66
CA ASP A 88 0.25 -0.42 -17.71
C ASP A 88 1.15 0.80 -17.89
N VAL A 89 1.47 1.47 -16.78
CA VAL A 89 2.24 2.71 -16.79
C VAL A 89 3.39 2.64 -15.81
N ASN A 90 4.46 3.38 -16.09
CA ASN A 90 5.44 3.70 -15.06
C ASN A 90 4.81 4.70 -14.07
N GLY A 91 4.75 4.32 -12.79
CA GLY A 91 4.05 5.11 -11.76
C GLY A 91 4.56 6.55 -11.62
N ASP A 92 5.88 6.75 -11.60
CA ASP A 92 6.45 8.09 -11.44
C ASP A 92 6.14 8.98 -12.65
N GLN A 93 6.29 8.44 -13.86
CA GLN A 93 5.95 9.16 -15.09
C GLN A 93 4.46 9.50 -15.15
N ALA A 94 3.59 8.55 -14.81
CA ALA A 94 2.15 8.78 -14.74
C ALA A 94 1.79 9.84 -13.69
N ASN A 95 2.39 9.78 -12.50
CA ASN A 95 2.19 10.77 -11.45
C ASN A 95 2.57 12.18 -11.93
N GLN A 96 3.74 12.34 -12.57
CA GLN A 96 4.18 13.63 -13.11
C GLN A 96 3.28 14.12 -14.25
N GLN A 97 2.82 13.22 -15.13
CA GLN A 97 1.88 13.54 -16.19
C GLN A 97 0.57 14.09 -15.62
N LEU A 98 -0.01 13.42 -14.63
CA LEU A 98 -1.26 13.85 -14.01
C LEU A 98 -1.11 15.19 -13.27
N ILE A 99 0.03 15.43 -12.63
CA ILE A 99 0.35 16.73 -12.00
C ILE A 99 0.37 17.85 -13.06
N ALA A 100 1.04 17.64 -14.19
CA ALA A 100 1.12 18.63 -15.27
C ALA A 100 -0.26 18.89 -15.92
N VAL A 101 -1.03 17.83 -16.17
CA VAL A 101 -2.39 17.92 -16.73
C VAL A 101 -3.33 18.65 -15.77
N GLN A 102 -3.26 18.36 -14.46
CA GLN A 102 -4.02 19.08 -13.44
C GLN A 102 -3.63 20.56 -13.36
N ALA A 103 -2.33 20.88 -13.36
CA ALA A 103 -1.85 22.26 -13.30
C ALA A 103 -2.25 23.10 -14.52
N SER A 104 -2.40 22.46 -15.69
CA SER A 104 -2.83 23.12 -16.93
C SER A 104 -4.35 23.18 -17.11
N GLY A 105 -5.13 22.62 -16.17
CA GLY A 105 -6.60 22.56 -16.26
C GLY A 105 -7.13 21.67 -17.39
N GLN A 106 -6.27 20.86 -18.00
CA GLN A 106 -6.65 19.89 -19.03
C GLN A 106 -7.41 18.71 -18.41
N ASP A 107 -8.13 17.96 -19.24
CA ASP A 107 -8.75 16.73 -18.76
C ASP A 107 -7.69 15.65 -18.56
N SER A 108 -7.87 14.87 -17.49
CA SER A 108 -7.04 13.71 -17.19
C SER A 108 -7.08 12.71 -18.37
N PRO A 109 -5.94 12.09 -18.73
CA PRO A 109 -5.91 10.97 -19.66
C PRO A 109 -6.43 9.66 -19.05
N VAL A 110 -6.72 9.65 -17.74
CA VAL A 110 -7.20 8.47 -17.00
C VAL A 110 -8.40 8.81 -16.12
N ASP A 111 -9.33 7.88 -15.97
CA ASP A 111 -10.54 8.04 -15.17
C ASP A 111 -10.44 7.31 -13.82
N ALA A 112 -9.80 6.12 -13.80
CA ALA A 112 -9.48 5.37 -12.58
C ALA A 112 -8.00 4.97 -12.56
N TYR A 113 -7.25 5.42 -11.56
CA TYR A 113 -5.82 5.11 -11.47
C TYR A 113 -5.55 4.21 -10.28
N PHE A 114 -5.09 2.98 -10.55
CA PHE A 114 -4.48 2.12 -9.55
C PHE A 114 -3.03 2.58 -9.33
N ALA A 115 -2.77 3.19 -8.18
CA ALA A 115 -1.54 3.87 -7.83
C ALA A 115 -0.98 3.36 -6.49
N GLY A 116 0.35 3.37 -6.36
CA GLY A 116 1.00 2.97 -5.12
C GLY A 116 0.64 3.89 -3.96
N GLY A 117 0.41 3.33 -2.76
CA GLY A 117 -0.01 4.14 -1.61
C GLY A 117 0.96 5.28 -1.25
N GLY A 118 2.26 5.09 -1.50
CA GLY A 118 3.29 6.12 -1.29
C GLY A 118 3.12 7.38 -2.16
N SER A 119 2.35 7.31 -3.25
CA SER A 119 2.10 8.46 -4.13
C SER A 119 1.09 9.48 -3.56
N TYR A 120 0.31 9.08 -2.55
CA TYR A 120 -0.76 9.90 -2.00
C TYR A 120 -0.33 11.32 -1.56
N PRO A 121 0.76 11.51 -0.78
CA PRO A 121 1.15 12.84 -0.31
C PRO A 121 1.42 13.80 -1.48
N LEU A 122 2.14 13.33 -2.50
CA LEU A 122 2.47 14.11 -3.69
C LEU A 122 1.22 14.47 -4.50
N LEU A 123 0.41 13.46 -4.86
CA LEU A 123 -0.77 13.66 -5.70
C LEU A 123 -1.84 14.50 -5.01
N SER A 124 -2.05 14.30 -3.70
CA SER A 124 -2.98 15.07 -2.88
C SER A 124 -2.56 16.53 -2.79
N ALA A 125 -1.28 16.81 -2.50
CA ALA A 125 -0.75 18.17 -2.40
C ALA A 125 -0.83 18.96 -3.73
N LYS A 126 -0.84 18.26 -4.87
CA LYS A 126 -1.00 18.86 -6.20
C LYS A 126 -2.45 18.92 -6.69
N GLY A 127 -3.41 18.49 -5.87
CA GLY A 127 -4.84 18.53 -6.19
C GLY A 127 -5.25 17.55 -7.29
N VAL A 128 -4.42 16.54 -7.58
CA VAL A 128 -4.71 15.54 -8.62
C VAL A 128 -5.83 14.60 -8.20
N ILE A 129 -5.95 14.30 -6.90
CA ILE A 129 -6.96 13.37 -6.37
C ILE A 129 -8.32 14.07 -6.31
N GLY A 130 -9.34 13.43 -6.90
CA GLY A 130 -10.73 13.85 -6.81
C GLY A 130 -11.27 13.71 -5.38
N LYS A 131 -11.93 14.75 -4.89
CA LYS A 131 -12.60 14.81 -3.59
C LYS A 131 -13.95 14.12 -3.69
N ILE A 132 -13.90 12.79 -3.84
CA ILE A 132 -15.05 11.90 -3.80
C ILE A 132 -14.89 11.00 -2.57
N PRO A 133 -15.89 10.92 -1.66
CA PRO A 133 -15.78 10.09 -0.47
C PRO A 133 -16.05 8.61 -0.81
N LEU A 134 -15.17 8.00 -1.62
CA LEU A 134 -15.30 6.64 -2.15
C LEU A 134 -15.64 5.61 -1.05
N THR A 135 -14.91 5.64 0.06
CA THR A 135 -15.13 4.71 1.19
C THR A 135 -16.52 4.83 1.81
N LYS A 136 -17.22 5.96 1.64
CA LYS A 136 -18.57 6.18 2.17
C LYS A 136 -19.66 5.82 1.17
N ILE A 137 -19.46 6.08 -0.13
CA ILE A 137 -20.53 5.97 -1.13
C ILE A 137 -20.50 4.66 -1.91
N LEU A 138 -19.35 3.97 -2.00
CA LEU A 138 -19.25 2.73 -2.76
C LEU A 138 -19.85 1.55 -1.97
N PRO A 139 -20.86 0.84 -2.49
CA PRO A 139 -21.52 -0.28 -1.80
C PRO A 139 -20.55 -1.39 -1.38
N ASN A 140 -19.59 -1.76 -2.23
CA ASN A 140 -18.63 -2.82 -1.95
C ASN A 140 -17.56 -2.43 -0.90
N MET A 141 -17.58 -1.20 -0.42
CA MET A 141 -16.77 -0.74 0.72
C MET A 141 -17.56 -0.74 2.05
N ALA A 142 -18.74 -1.38 2.10
CA ALA A 142 -19.55 -1.45 3.33
C ALA A 142 -18.84 -2.09 4.53
N THR A 143 -17.98 -3.10 4.28
CA THR A 143 -17.18 -3.82 5.28
C THR A 143 -15.72 -3.37 5.30
N TYR A 144 -15.40 -2.23 4.69
CA TYR A 144 -14.05 -1.68 4.62
C TYR A 144 -13.53 -1.32 6.02
N ASP A 145 -12.25 -1.58 6.27
CA ASP A 145 -11.60 -1.28 7.55
C ASP A 145 -11.77 0.20 7.95
N PRO A 146 -12.37 0.52 9.10
CA PRO A 146 -12.66 1.90 9.48
C PRO A 146 -11.43 2.81 9.61
N VAL A 147 -10.27 2.26 9.96
CA VAL A 147 -9.02 3.02 10.08
C VAL A 147 -8.48 3.36 8.69
N LEU A 148 -8.40 2.36 7.81
CA LEU A 148 -7.99 2.55 6.42
C LEU A 148 -9.00 3.37 5.61
N ALA A 149 -10.24 3.49 6.09
CA ALA A 149 -11.27 4.28 5.40
C ALA A 149 -10.98 5.78 5.45
N GLN A 150 -10.17 6.21 6.42
CA GLN A 150 -9.83 7.62 6.67
C GLN A 150 -8.34 7.89 6.53
N THR A 151 -7.49 6.89 6.78
CA THR A 151 -6.05 7.06 6.89
C THR A 151 -5.26 6.13 5.99
N LEU A 152 -4.16 6.64 5.48
CA LEU A 152 -3.16 5.92 4.72
C LEU A 152 -1.79 6.29 5.28
N PHE A 153 -1.08 5.30 5.84
CA PHE A 153 0.28 5.50 6.37
C PHE A 153 0.40 6.69 7.32
N GLY A 154 -0.55 6.83 8.25
CA GLY A 154 -0.62 7.93 9.22
C GLY A 154 -1.13 9.26 8.66
N ARG A 155 -1.42 9.36 7.35
CA ARG A 155 -1.94 10.58 6.70
C ARG A 155 -3.43 10.44 6.42
N GLN A 156 -4.20 11.52 6.67
CA GLN A 156 -5.63 11.55 6.40
C GLN A 156 -5.90 11.69 4.90
N HIS A 157 -6.83 10.88 4.37
CA HIS A 157 -7.34 11.00 3.00
C HIS A 157 -8.85 11.13 2.91
N GLY A 158 -9.58 11.06 4.03
CA GLY A 158 -11.03 11.36 4.07
C GLY A 158 -11.89 10.50 3.15
N GLY A 159 -11.41 9.31 2.78
CA GLY A 159 -12.10 8.38 1.87
C GLY A 159 -11.86 8.57 0.38
N THR A 160 -10.98 9.48 -0.06
CA THR A 160 -10.75 9.76 -1.49
C THR A 160 -9.72 8.87 -2.17
N PHE A 161 -8.90 8.17 -1.38
CA PHE A 161 -7.79 7.35 -1.86
C PHE A 161 -7.80 5.97 -1.17
N PRO A 162 -8.88 5.19 -1.33
CA PRO A 162 -9.01 3.88 -0.69
C PRO A 162 -8.00 2.90 -1.25
N LEU A 163 -7.33 2.19 -0.35
CA LEU A 163 -6.58 1.00 -0.72
C LEU A 163 -7.54 -0.03 -1.34
N VAL A 164 -7.10 -0.68 -2.40
CA VAL A 164 -7.82 -1.81 -3.01
C VAL A 164 -6.97 -3.08 -2.97
N HIS A 165 -5.72 -2.96 -2.51
CA HIS A 165 -4.73 -4.00 -2.32
C HIS A 165 -3.92 -3.68 -1.06
N LEU A 166 -3.69 -4.69 -0.21
CA LEU A 166 -2.70 -4.64 0.86
C LEU A 166 -1.61 -5.68 0.58
N ASN A 167 -0.36 -5.28 0.76
CA ASN A 167 0.81 -6.14 0.66
C ASN A 167 1.73 -5.99 1.87
N GLN A 168 2.67 -6.91 1.98
CA GLN A 168 3.59 -6.98 3.10
C GLN A 168 4.99 -7.32 2.61
N THR A 169 5.96 -6.53 3.04
CA THR A 169 7.37 -6.90 2.90
C THR A 169 7.68 -8.03 3.88
N ALA A 170 8.49 -8.97 3.45
CA ALA A 170 8.81 -10.14 4.25
C ALA A 170 10.25 -10.60 4.01
N ILE A 171 10.69 -11.55 4.83
CA ILE A 171 11.83 -12.39 4.50
C ILE A 171 11.28 -13.67 3.87
N GLY A 172 11.61 -13.89 2.60
CA GLY A 172 11.30 -15.11 1.88
C GLY A 172 12.48 -16.07 1.92
N TYR A 173 12.22 -17.37 2.04
CA TYR A 173 13.26 -18.39 2.08
C TYR A 173 12.79 -19.70 1.48
N ASP A 174 13.71 -20.48 0.94
CA ASP A 174 13.44 -21.84 0.52
C ASP A 174 13.69 -22.83 1.67
N SER A 175 12.63 -23.47 2.17
CA SER A 175 12.70 -24.43 3.28
C SER A 175 13.46 -25.73 2.95
N ALA A 176 13.76 -25.97 1.67
CA ALA A 176 14.69 -27.03 1.27
C ALA A 176 16.11 -26.75 1.83
N PHE A 177 16.52 -25.48 1.87
CA PHE A 177 17.86 -25.03 2.26
C PHE A 177 17.92 -24.43 3.67
N VAL A 178 16.85 -23.76 4.12
CA VAL A 178 16.79 -23.14 5.45
C VAL A 178 15.80 -23.92 6.31
N LYS A 179 16.29 -24.67 7.31
CA LYS A 179 15.40 -25.48 8.15
C LYS A 179 14.61 -24.62 9.12
N PRO A 180 13.41 -25.04 9.56
CA PRO A 180 12.54 -24.23 10.42
C PRO A 180 13.19 -23.70 11.71
N ASN A 181 14.18 -24.42 12.26
CA ASN A 181 14.94 -24.02 13.45
C ASN A 181 16.06 -23.01 13.16
N GLU A 182 16.42 -22.81 11.88
CA GLU A 182 17.43 -21.85 11.42
C GLU A 182 16.81 -20.55 10.90
N VAL A 183 15.47 -20.51 10.77
CA VAL A 183 14.75 -19.32 10.29
C VAL A 183 14.90 -18.19 11.32
N PRO A 184 15.50 -17.05 10.94
CA PRO A 184 15.75 -15.95 11.86
C PRO A 184 14.43 -15.29 12.29
N LYS A 185 14.36 -14.93 13.57
CA LYS A 185 13.20 -14.26 14.17
C LYS A 185 13.46 -12.79 14.42
N SER A 186 14.71 -12.33 14.38
CA SER A 186 15.11 -10.94 14.63
C SER A 186 16.11 -10.45 13.59
N PHE A 187 16.33 -9.14 13.53
CA PHE A 187 17.35 -8.55 12.64
C PHE A 187 18.77 -9.00 12.99
N ASP A 188 19.07 -9.18 14.29
CA ASP A 188 20.36 -9.69 14.76
C ASP A 188 20.56 -11.17 14.37
N GLU A 189 19.51 -11.99 14.50
CA GLU A 189 19.55 -13.39 14.03
C GLU A 189 19.69 -13.48 12.52
N LEU A 190 19.03 -12.61 11.75
CA LEU A 190 19.18 -12.56 10.29
C LEU A 190 20.63 -12.21 9.91
N LEU A 191 21.24 -11.24 10.60
CA LEU A 191 22.64 -10.88 10.37
C LEU A 191 23.59 -12.03 10.70
N ALA A 192 23.40 -12.69 11.85
CA ALA A 192 24.20 -13.86 12.23
C ALA A 192 24.01 -15.04 11.24
N TRP A 193 22.80 -15.22 10.72
CA TRP A 193 22.52 -16.20 9.68
C TRP A 193 23.28 -15.87 8.39
N ALA A 194 23.25 -14.60 7.95
CA ALA A 194 23.99 -14.16 6.78
C ALA A 194 25.52 -14.34 6.96
N GLU A 195 26.08 -13.98 8.11
CA GLU A 195 27.50 -14.13 8.43
C GLU A 195 27.95 -15.61 8.43
N SER A 196 27.08 -16.53 8.84
CA SER A 196 27.34 -17.99 8.79
C SER A 196 27.05 -18.62 7.42
N HIS A 197 26.27 -17.96 6.56
CA HIS A 197 25.93 -18.39 5.21
C HIS A 197 26.32 -17.32 4.18
N PRO A 198 27.63 -17.08 4.00
CA PRO A 198 28.10 -15.97 3.18
C PRO A 198 27.54 -16.08 1.76
N LYS A 199 26.98 -14.96 1.30
CA LYS A 199 26.39 -14.74 -0.03
C LYS A 199 25.12 -15.55 -0.32
N ARG A 200 24.44 -16.05 0.72
CA ARG A 200 23.16 -16.78 0.58
C ARG A 200 21.93 -15.97 0.99
N LEU A 201 22.13 -14.80 1.58
CA LEU A 201 21.07 -13.81 1.82
C LEU A 201 21.09 -12.76 0.69
N GLY A 202 19.95 -12.52 0.06
CA GLY A 202 19.74 -11.38 -0.85
C GLY A 202 19.00 -10.24 -0.17
N VAL A 203 19.56 -9.04 -0.23
CA VAL A 203 18.89 -7.83 0.21
C VAL A 203 18.64 -6.98 -1.03
N THR A 204 17.36 -6.71 -1.31
CA THR A 204 16.97 -5.81 -2.39
C THR A 204 17.55 -4.44 -2.10
N LEU A 205 18.25 -3.84 -3.07
CA LEU A 205 18.72 -2.47 -2.97
C LEU A 205 17.53 -1.55 -2.63
N PRO A 206 17.59 -0.76 -1.54
CA PRO A 206 16.45 0.05 -1.11
C PRO A 206 15.92 1.00 -2.20
N ALA A 207 16.81 1.59 -2.99
CA ALA A 207 16.47 2.48 -4.10
C ALA A 207 15.94 1.76 -5.36
N LYS A 208 15.96 0.41 -5.40
CA LYS A 208 15.55 -0.39 -6.57
C LYS A 208 14.30 -1.23 -6.35
N GLY A 209 13.82 -1.33 -5.11
CA GLY A 209 12.61 -2.11 -4.85
C GLY A 209 12.04 -1.92 -3.45
N GLY A 210 10.71 -1.91 -3.38
CA GLY A 210 9.98 -1.66 -2.14
C GLY A 210 10.26 -2.65 -1.00
N SER A 211 10.66 -3.91 -1.26
CA SER A 211 11.08 -4.81 -0.17
C SER A 211 12.39 -4.38 0.47
N GLY A 212 13.31 -3.79 -0.31
CA GLY A 212 14.55 -3.19 0.17
C GLY A 212 14.28 -1.90 0.96
N GLY A 213 13.44 -1.01 0.41
CA GLY A 213 13.01 0.21 1.09
C GLY A 213 12.30 -0.09 2.42
N GLY A 214 11.41 -1.08 2.42
CA GLY A 214 10.76 -1.56 3.64
C GLY A 214 11.77 -2.15 4.63
N PHE A 215 12.74 -2.92 4.15
CA PHE A 215 13.76 -3.54 5.00
C PHE A 215 14.66 -2.50 5.69
N ILE A 216 15.16 -1.47 5.00
CA ILE A 216 15.94 -0.41 5.66
C ILE A 216 15.13 0.35 6.70
N TYR A 217 13.85 0.64 6.41
CA TYR A 217 12.98 1.28 7.39
C TYR A 217 12.80 0.38 8.60
N SER A 218 12.52 -0.91 8.41
CA SER A 218 12.38 -1.88 9.50
C SER A 218 13.65 -2.09 10.33
N VAL A 219 14.83 -2.08 9.72
CA VAL A 219 16.11 -2.04 10.45
C VAL A 219 16.18 -0.80 11.34
N ALA A 220 15.77 0.37 10.84
CA ALA A 220 15.71 1.58 11.64
C ALA A 220 14.66 1.47 12.78
N LEU A 221 13.49 0.87 12.53
CA LEU A 221 12.50 0.62 13.59
C LEU A 221 13.04 -0.27 14.70
N ASN A 222 13.90 -1.24 14.35
CA ASN A 222 14.49 -2.18 15.29
C ASN A 222 15.51 -1.50 16.22
N TYR A 223 16.40 -0.68 15.67
CA TYR A 223 17.53 -0.12 16.43
C TYR A 223 17.27 1.25 17.06
N LEU A 224 16.37 2.07 16.51
CA LEU A 224 16.13 3.42 17.04
C LEU A 224 15.14 3.36 18.21
N THR A 225 15.45 4.08 19.29
CA THR A 225 14.62 4.19 20.51
C THR A 225 14.44 5.65 20.92
N GLY A 226 13.50 5.95 21.83
CA GLY A 226 13.30 7.29 22.38
C GLY A 226 13.06 8.36 21.29
N ASP A 227 13.71 9.51 21.41
CA ASP A 227 13.56 10.63 20.47
C ASP A 227 13.95 10.26 19.03
N CYS A 228 14.95 9.38 18.85
CA CYS A 228 15.31 8.87 17.52
C CYS A 228 14.15 8.08 16.89
N ARG A 229 13.45 7.25 17.69
CA ARG A 229 12.26 6.52 17.22
C ARG A 229 11.13 7.48 16.88
N THR A 230 10.89 8.48 17.73
CA THR A 230 9.86 9.51 17.52
C THR A 230 10.11 10.26 16.21
N ALA A 231 11.35 10.67 15.94
CA ALA A 231 11.71 11.34 14.69
C ALA A 231 11.52 10.44 13.46
N LEU A 232 11.91 9.16 13.55
CA LEU A 232 11.75 8.16 12.49
C LEU A 232 10.27 7.90 12.12
N THR A 233 9.35 8.04 13.08
CA THR A 233 7.90 7.81 12.89
C THR A 233 7.08 9.09 12.85
N ASP A 234 7.72 10.23 12.62
CA ASP A 234 7.02 11.50 12.45
C ASP A 234 6.45 11.59 11.02
N TYR A 235 5.30 10.98 10.81
CA TYR A 235 4.57 10.98 9.53
C TYR A 235 4.15 12.37 9.05
N SER A 236 4.34 13.43 9.86
CA SER A 236 4.09 14.80 9.42
C SER A 236 5.21 15.35 8.53
N LYS A 237 6.41 14.76 8.56
CA LYS A 237 7.54 15.20 7.75
C LYS A 237 7.24 15.11 6.25
N THR A 238 7.73 16.10 5.52
CA THR A 238 7.87 16.01 4.06
C THR A 238 9.04 15.11 3.70
N LEU A 239 9.13 14.70 2.43
CA LEU A 239 10.29 13.99 1.92
C LEU A 239 11.60 14.75 2.19
N GLN A 240 11.68 16.04 1.82
CA GLN A 240 12.86 16.87 2.09
C GLN A 240 13.26 16.89 3.58
N GLN A 241 12.30 17.01 4.48
CA GLN A 241 12.59 17.01 5.93
C GLN A 241 13.09 15.64 6.42
N ALA A 242 12.61 14.56 5.81
CA ALA A 242 13.08 13.21 6.10
C ALA A 242 14.51 13.01 5.56
N GLU A 243 14.80 13.47 4.33
CA GLU A 243 16.13 13.46 3.70
C GLU A 243 17.16 14.22 4.55
N ASP A 244 16.85 15.49 4.90
CA ASP A 244 17.72 16.33 5.72
C ASP A 244 18.06 15.64 7.06
N TRP A 245 17.06 15.04 7.70
CA TRP A 245 17.25 14.30 8.95
C TRP A 245 18.06 13.02 8.74
N ALA A 246 17.74 12.21 7.72
CA ALA A 246 18.43 10.95 7.45
C ALA A 246 19.92 11.15 7.12
N MET A 247 20.24 12.27 6.47
CA MET A 247 21.60 12.61 6.05
C MET A 247 22.49 13.14 7.18
N THR A 248 21.89 13.72 8.22
CA THR A 248 22.61 14.45 9.27
C THR A 248 22.49 13.82 10.66
N SER A 249 21.50 12.96 10.90
CA SER A 249 21.22 12.46 12.24
C SER A 249 22.19 11.36 12.70
N GLU A 250 22.79 11.56 13.87
CA GLU A 250 23.61 10.53 14.55
C GLU A 250 22.78 9.32 15.01
N CYS A 251 21.45 9.46 15.10
CA CYS A 251 20.51 8.38 15.44
C CYS A 251 20.64 7.15 14.53
N LEU A 252 21.14 7.34 13.29
CA LEU A 252 21.22 6.28 12.29
C LEU A 252 22.54 5.51 12.29
N THR A 253 23.49 5.88 13.16
CA THR A 253 24.75 5.13 13.36
C THR A 253 24.54 3.61 13.50
N PRO A 254 23.65 3.10 14.37
CA PRO A 254 23.41 1.66 14.47
C PRO A 254 22.82 1.03 13.21
N VAL A 255 22.05 1.78 12.41
CA VAL A 255 21.49 1.31 11.12
C VAL A 255 22.63 1.14 10.11
N TRP A 256 23.55 2.12 10.05
CA TRP A 256 24.70 2.05 9.17
C TRP A 256 25.70 0.97 9.58
N ASP A 257 25.91 0.75 10.88
CA ASP A 257 26.73 -0.36 11.38
C ASP A 257 26.14 -1.72 11.01
N TYR A 258 24.81 -1.87 11.12
CA TYR A 258 24.11 -3.07 10.69
C TYR A 258 24.34 -3.33 9.19
N TYR A 259 24.09 -2.33 8.34
CA TYR A 259 24.30 -2.47 6.89
C TYR A 259 25.77 -2.75 6.53
N ARG A 260 26.75 -2.08 7.16
CA ARG A 260 28.17 -2.37 6.92
C ARG A 260 28.55 -3.82 7.21
N ARG A 261 27.96 -4.44 8.23
CA ARG A 261 28.16 -5.86 8.52
C ARG A 261 27.41 -6.75 7.54
N LEU A 262 26.13 -6.44 7.32
CA LEU A 262 25.25 -7.20 6.44
C LEU A 262 25.82 -7.30 5.03
N LEU A 263 26.30 -6.18 4.46
CA LEU A 263 26.83 -6.10 3.10
C LEU A 263 28.14 -6.86 2.88
N LYS A 264 28.85 -7.24 3.95
CA LYS A 264 30.01 -8.14 3.84
C LYS A 264 29.58 -9.60 3.67
N ALA A 265 28.35 -9.93 4.05
CA ALA A 265 27.84 -11.30 4.12
C ALA A 265 26.67 -11.56 3.17
N ALA A 266 25.90 -10.55 2.78
CA ALA A 266 24.73 -10.64 1.90
C ALA A 266 25.05 -10.11 0.49
N GLU A 267 24.26 -10.53 -0.49
CA GLU A 267 24.28 -10.01 -1.85
C GLU A 267 23.23 -8.91 -2.01
N LEU A 268 23.60 -7.80 -2.66
CA LEU A 268 22.66 -6.75 -3.05
C LEU A 268 22.04 -7.08 -4.40
N THR A 269 20.73 -7.13 -4.46
CA THR A 269 20.00 -7.45 -5.69
C THR A 269 19.41 -6.19 -6.32
N ASN A 270 19.22 -6.20 -7.63
CA ASN A 270 18.77 -5.04 -8.40
C ASN A 270 17.24 -4.88 -8.44
N GLY A 271 16.51 -5.53 -7.54
CA GLY A 271 15.07 -5.43 -7.43
C GLY A 271 14.43 -6.69 -6.83
N ASN A 272 13.15 -6.58 -6.47
CA ASN A 272 12.42 -7.68 -5.84
C ASN A 272 12.38 -8.95 -6.72
N ALA A 273 12.14 -8.79 -8.02
CA ALA A 273 12.12 -9.90 -8.97
C ALA A 273 13.50 -10.55 -9.14
N ASP A 274 14.57 -9.74 -9.07
CA ASP A 274 15.96 -10.24 -9.12
C ASP A 274 16.25 -11.12 -7.89
N THR A 275 15.86 -10.67 -6.68
CA THR A 275 15.94 -11.49 -5.46
C THR A 275 15.24 -12.83 -5.63
N LEU A 276 14.00 -12.84 -6.13
CA LEU A 276 13.23 -14.07 -6.34
C LEU A 276 13.87 -14.98 -7.38
N ASN A 277 14.37 -14.42 -8.49
CA ASN A 277 15.06 -15.19 -9.53
C ASN A 277 16.35 -15.83 -9.02
N LEU A 278 17.13 -15.11 -8.23
CA LEU A 278 18.36 -15.63 -7.62
C LEU A 278 18.07 -16.73 -6.59
N ILE A 279 16.96 -16.64 -5.84
CA ILE A 279 16.51 -17.74 -4.97
C ILE A 279 16.05 -18.95 -5.79
N ASN A 280 15.25 -18.73 -6.83
CA ASN A 280 14.81 -19.82 -7.72
C ASN A 280 15.99 -20.55 -8.38
N ASN A 281 17.04 -19.81 -8.74
CA ASN A 281 18.28 -20.35 -9.29
C ASN A 281 19.23 -20.92 -8.23
N GLN A 282 18.80 -21.01 -6.96
CA GLN A 282 19.56 -21.54 -5.82
C GLN A 282 20.89 -20.81 -5.57
N GLN A 283 21.01 -19.57 -6.06
CA GLN A 283 22.15 -18.71 -5.75
C GLN A 283 21.98 -18.12 -4.36
N LEU A 284 20.75 -17.74 -4.03
CA LEU A 284 20.33 -17.31 -2.69
C LEU A 284 19.40 -18.35 -2.07
N TYR A 285 19.35 -18.41 -0.75
CA TYR A 285 18.40 -19.27 -0.02
C TYR A 285 17.36 -18.47 0.74
N MET A 286 17.63 -17.17 0.96
CA MET A 286 16.79 -16.26 1.69
C MET A 286 16.92 -14.86 1.09
N GLY A 287 15.87 -14.03 1.18
CA GLY A 287 15.99 -12.63 0.83
C GLY A 287 14.76 -11.78 1.14
N THR A 288 14.91 -10.47 0.97
CA THR A 288 13.82 -9.50 1.12
C THR A 288 12.86 -9.58 -0.06
N VAL A 289 11.56 -9.71 0.21
CA VAL A 289 10.54 -9.93 -0.83
C VAL A 289 9.24 -9.19 -0.52
N TRP A 290 8.38 -9.11 -1.53
CA TRP A 290 6.97 -8.79 -1.40
C TRP A 290 6.14 -10.08 -1.43
N GLU A 291 5.21 -10.27 -0.49
CA GLU A 291 4.42 -11.51 -0.43
C GLU A 291 3.60 -11.77 -1.70
N ASP A 292 3.09 -10.71 -2.32
CA ASP A 292 2.22 -10.80 -3.49
C ASP A 292 3.00 -11.18 -4.75
N GLN A 293 4.24 -10.73 -4.83
CA GLN A 293 5.17 -11.17 -5.86
C GLN A 293 5.56 -12.63 -5.67
N VAL A 294 5.78 -13.07 -4.43
CA VAL A 294 6.05 -14.48 -4.10
C VAL A 294 4.91 -15.37 -4.55
N MET A 295 3.66 -15.00 -4.24
CA MET A 295 2.50 -15.77 -4.72
C MET A 295 2.39 -15.80 -6.23
N SER A 296 2.66 -14.68 -6.90
CA SER A 296 2.66 -14.65 -8.37
C SER A 296 3.70 -15.61 -8.95
N PHE A 297 4.91 -15.62 -8.38
CA PHE A 297 5.98 -16.51 -8.84
C PHE A 297 5.67 -17.98 -8.54
N LEU A 298 5.10 -18.30 -7.38
CA LEU A 298 4.64 -19.66 -7.05
C LEU A 298 3.57 -20.13 -8.04
N GLY A 299 2.56 -19.31 -8.30
CA GLY A 299 1.49 -19.62 -9.26
C GLY A 299 2.00 -19.86 -10.68
N ASN A 300 3.05 -19.14 -11.08
CA ASN A 300 3.72 -19.30 -12.37
C ASN A 300 4.84 -20.35 -12.37
N LYS A 301 5.03 -21.09 -11.27
CA LYS A 301 6.10 -22.10 -11.09
C LYS A 301 7.51 -21.54 -11.28
N GLN A 302 7.70 -20.26 -10.97
CA GLN A 302 8.97 -19.56 -10.95
C GLN A 302 9.64 -19.57 -9.57
N LEU A 303 9.02 -20.21 -8.58
CA LEU A 303 9.57 -20.52 -7.27
C LEU A 303 9.18 -21.95 -6.90
N PRO A 304 9.99 -22.64 -6.07
CA PRO A 304 9.67 -23.99 -5.63
C PRO A 304 8.54 -23.99 -4.60
N GLU A 305 7.77 -25.09 -4.53
CA GLU A 305 6.71 -25.28 -3.52
C GLU A 305 7.24 -25.26 -2.07
N THR A 306 8.55 -25.38 -1.87
CA THR A 306 9.22 -25.26 -0.57
C THR A 306 9.46 -23.82 -0.13
N PHE A 307 9.14 -22.81 -0.96
CA PHE A 307 9.30 -21.42 -0.60
C PHE A 307 8.31 -21.00 0.50
N ARG A 308 8.80 -20.28 1.50
CA ARG A 308 8.04 -19.84 2.67
C ARG A 308 8.38 -18.39 3.01
N LEU A 309 7.52 -17.78 3.82
CA LEU A 309 7.65 -16.39 4.27
C LEU A 309 7.72 -16.33 5.80
N THR A 310 8.46 -15.35 6.32
CA THR A 310 8.44 -14.99 7.74
C THR A 310 8.52 -13.48 7.91
N LEU A 311 8.15 -13.00 9.11
CA LEU A 311 8.44 -11.64 9.55
C LEU A 311 9.40 -11.65 10.73
N LEU A 312 10.25 -10.62 10.81
CA LEU A 312 11.14 -10.37 11.94
C LEU A 312 10.45 -9.58 13.04
N GLU A 313 10.85 -9.84 14.28
CA GLU A 313 10.51 -9.09 15.49
C GLU A 313 10.79 -7.58 15.30
N LYS A 314 10.11 -6.74 16.10
CA LYS A 314 10.11 -5.26 15.99
C LYS A 314 9.48 -4.67 14.73
N GLY A 315 9.08 -5.52 13.79
CA GLY A 315 8.07 -5.24 12.79
C GLY A 315 8.62 -4.99 11.39
N GLN A 316 7.92 -5.52 10.39
CA GLN A 316 8.22 -5.34 8.98
C GLN A 316 7.13 -4.55 8.26
N VAL A 317 7.54 -3.71 7.32
CA VAL A 317 6.66 -2.77 6.63
C VAL A 317 5.57 -3.50 5.84
N GLY A 318 4.33 -3.24 6.22
CA GLY A 318 3.12 -3.48 5.42
C GLY A 318 2.73 -2.22 4.65
N SER A 319 2.20 -2.41 3.45
CA SER A 319 1.77 -1.32 2.58
C SER A 319 0.48 -1.67 1.86
N GLY A 320 0.18 -0.91 0.81
CA GLY A 320 -0.98 -1.13 -0.01
C GLY A 320 -1.08 -0.09 -1.11
N ASP A 321 -1.89 -0.44 -2.09
CA ASP A 321 -2.10 0.35 -3.30
C ASP A 321 -3.56 0.72 -3.44
N ALA A 322 -3.80 1.94 -3.90
CA ALA A 322 -5.12 2.53 -3.97
C ALA A 322 -5.63 2.60 -5.40
N MET A 323 -6.95 2.69 -5.53
CA MET A 323 -7.57 3.13 -6.77
C MET A 323 -8.35 4.41 -6.50
N PHE A 324 -8.10 5.46 -7.29
CA PHE A 324 -8.74 6.75 -7.13
C PHE A 324 -9.17 7.36 -8.46
N VAL A 325 -10.05 8.36 -8.40
CA VAL A 325 -10.52 9.14 -9.54
C VAL A 325 -9.75 10.47 -9.58
N PRO A 326 -9.02 10.80 -10.67
CA PRO A 326 -8.41 12.12 -10.81
C PRO A 326 -9.46 13.24 -10.82
N ALA A 327 -9.13 14.41 -10.25
CA ALA A 327 -10.04 15.55 -10.13
C ALA A 327 -10.60 16.03 -11.48
N ASN A 328 -9.84 15.82 -12.56
CA ASN A 328 -10.15 16.18 -13.93
C ASN A 328 -10.42 14.96 -14.83
N ALA A 329 -10.80 13.81 -14.26
CA ALA A 329 -11.30 12.64 -15.00
C ALA A 329 -12.46 13.01 -15.93
N LYS A 330 -12.63 12.29 -17.05
CA LYS A 330 -13.70 12.55 -18.04
C LYS A 330 -14.94 11.70 -17.77
N HIS A 331 -14.75 10.47 -17.32
CA HIS A 331 -15.80 9.47 -17.14
C HIS A 331 -15.90 9.04 -15.67
N VAL A 332 -16.41 9.95 -14.84
CA VAL A 332 -16.42 9.79 -13.38
C VAL A 332 -17.36 8.67 -12.95
N ALA A 333 -18.56 8.56 -13.52
CA ALA A 333 -19.50 7.53 -13.12
C ALA A 333 -18.97 6.11 -13.41
N ALA A 334 -18.36 5.92 -14.59
CA ALA A 334 -17.76 4.66 -14.98
C ALA A 334 -16.52 4.32 -14.12
N ALA A 335 -15.73 5.32 -13.71
CA ALA A 335 -14.64 5.14 -12.75
C ALA A 335 -15.15 4.70 -11.37
N LEU A 336 -16.20 5.34 -10.83
CA LEU A 336 -16.80 4.93 -9.56
C LEU A 336 -17.29 3.49 -9.60
N LEU A 337 -17.96 3.10 -10.69
CA LEU A 337 -18.48 1.76 -10.88
C LEU A 337 -17.35 0.71 -10.98
N LEU A 338 -16.24 1.06 -11.66
CA LEU A 338 -15.07 0.18 -11.76
C LEU A 338 -14.36 0.00 -10.41
N ILE A 339 -14.17 1.09 -9.64
CA ILE A 339 -13.55 1.05 -8.30
C ILE A 339 -14.43 0.23 -7.34
N ASP A 340 -15.76 0.40 -7.41
CA ASP A 340 -16.68 -0.40 -6.61
C ASP A 340 -16.57 -1.89 -6.94
N MET A 341 -16.55 -2.25 -8.23
CA MET A 341 -16.39 -3.64 -8.66
C MET A 341 -15.03 -4.22 -8.25
N ALA A 342 -13.96 -3.42 -8.28
CA ALA A 342 -12.63 -3.79 -7.78
C ALA A 342 -12.64 -4.12 -6.27
N MET A 343 -13.64 -3.64 -5.52
CA MET A 343 -13.84 -3.96 -4.11
C MET A 343 -14.89 -5.04 -3.87
N SER A 344 -15.48 -5.63 -4.90
CA SER A 344 -16.45 -6.72 -4.74
C SER A 344 -15.84 -7.90 -3.97
N LYS A 345 -16.68 -8.58 -3.17
CA LYS A 345 -16.23 -9.72 -2.36
C LYS A 345 -15.59 -10.81 -3.23
N GLU A 346 -16.21 -11.09 -4.37
CA GLU A 346 -15.72 -12.05 -5.36
C GLU A 346 -14.32 -11.68 -5.86
N PHE A 347 -14.14 -10.45 -6.35
CA PHE A 347 -12.87 -10.03 -6.90
C PHE A 347 -11.76 -9.93 -5.84
N GLN A 348 -12.09 -9.46 -4.63
CA GLN A 348 -11.12 -9.41 -3.52
C GLN A 348 -10.73 -10.81 -3.03
N THR A 349 -11.63 -11.79 -3.06
CA THR A 349 -11.31 -13.19 -2.76
C THR A 349 -10.39 -13.78 -3.84
N PHE A 350 -10.73 -13.59 -5.12
CA PHE A 350 -9.88 -13.99 -6.25
C PHE A 350 -8.46 -13.40 -6.16
N LYS A 351 -8.35 -12.11 -5.79
CA LYS A 351 -7.07 -11.44 -5.56
C LYS A 351 -6.28 -12.07 -4.40
N LEU A 352 -6.95 -12.39 -3.29
CA LEU A 352 -6.30 -13.05 -2.17
C LEU A 352 -5.75 -14.42 -2.57
N GLU A 353 -6.53 -15.21 -3.33
CA GLU A 353 -6.12 -16.54 -3.81
C GLU A 353 -4.95 -16.48 -4.79
N THR A 354 -5.02 -15.58 -5.77
CA THR A 354 -4.06 -15.58 -6.90
C THR A 354 -2.82 -14.74 -6.67
N LYS A 355 -2.87 -13.80 -5.71
CA LYS A 355 -1.79 -12.85 -5.47
C LYS A 355 -1.40 -12.70 -4.00
N ALA A 356 -1.99 -13.44 -3.05
CA ALA A 356 -1.97 -13.06 -1.62
C ALA A 356 -2.28 -11.58 -1.39
N SER A 357 -3.05 -10.98 -2.30
CA SER A 357 -3.41 -9.59 -2.16
C SER A 357 -4.45 -9.52 -1.06
N ARG A 358 -4.01 -9.17 0.15
CA ARG A 358 -4.92 -8.94 1.26
C ARG A 358 -5.86 -7.80 0.93
N SER A 359 -7.06 -7.91 1.49
CA SER A 359 -8.14 -6.99 1.25
C SER A 359 -8.26 -6.04 2.44
N PRO A 360 -8.51 -4.74 2.19
CA PRO A 360 -8.92 -3.81 3.25
C PRO A 360 -10.38 -4.03 3.69
N ARG A 361 -11.10 -4.99 3.11
CA ARG A 361 -12.39 -5.45 3.65
C ARG A 361 -12.17 -6.40 4.82
N THR A 362 -12.88 -6.16 5.90
CA THR A 362 -12.81 -6.98 7.12
C THR A 362 -13.47 -8.36 6.98
N ASP A 363 -14.32 -8.56 5.97
CA ASP A 363 -14.99 -9.84 5.68
C ASP A 363 -14.21 -10.76 4.73
N ILE A 364 -12.98 -10.39 4.36
CA ILE A 364 -12.08 -11.20 3.53
C ILE A 364 -10.88 -11.64 4.37
N THR A 365 -10.82 -12.93 4.70
CA THR A 365 -9.75 -13.51 5.52
C THR A 365 -9.09 -14.69 4.81
N ASN A 366 -7.90 -15.09 5.26
CA ASN A 366 -7.19 -16.26 4.73
C ASN A 366 -7.99 -17.58 4.89
N ASP A 367 -9.03 -17.61 5.72
CA ASP A 367 -9.88 -18.80 5.85
C ASP A 367 -10.79 -18.99 4.62
N LEU A 368 -10.87 -17.99 3.73
CA LEU A 368 -11.58 -18.08 2.46
C LEU A 368 -10.75 -18.73 1.34
N ILE A 369 -9.42 -18.83 1.48
CA ILE A 369 -8.57 -19.44 0.45
C ILE A 369 -8.30 -20.92 0.75
N PRO A 370 -8.12 -21.76 -0.29
CA PRO A 370 -7.79 -23.18 -0.13
C PRO A 370 -6.63 -23.42 0.83
N THR A 371 -6.72 -24.46 1.68
CA THR A 371 -5.69 -24.79 2.67
C THR A 371 -4.29 -24.93 2.07
N ALA A 372 -4.18 -25.49 0.87
CA ALA A 372 -2.90 -25.62 0.16
C ALA A 372 -2.21 -24.26 -0.12
N LEU A 373 -2.97 -23.18 -0.26
CA LEU A 373 -2.42 -21.83 -0.46
C LEU A 373 -2.07 -21.14 0.86
N GLN A 374 -2.62 -21.60 1.99
CA GLN A 374 -2.36 -20.99 3.29
C GLN A 374 -0.92 -21.19 3.77
N ASP A 375 -0.23 -22.22 3.29
CA ASP A 375 1.18 -22.48 3.59
C ASP A 375 2.16 -21.54 2.86
N HIS A 376 1.67 -20.83 1.84
CA HIS A 376 2.47 -19.93 1.00
C HIS A 376 2.30 -18.45 1.36
N VAL A 377 1.31 -18.11 2.19
CA VAL A 377 1.14 -16.77 2.75
C VAL A 377 1.84 -16.66 4.11
N LEU A 378 1.94 -15.44 4.64
CA LEU A 378 2.53 -15.25 5.95
C LEU A 378 1.77 -16.03 7.04
N PRO A 379 2.49 -16.75 7.93
CA PRO A 379 1.87 -17.49 9.01
C PRO A 379 1.09 -16.60 9.97
N LYS A 380 -0.03 -17.12 10.50
CA LYS A 380 -0.83 -16.47 11.56
C LYS A 380 -0.02 -16.17 12.83
N SER A 381 1.10 -16.87 13.05
CA SER A 381 2.00 -16.62 14.18
C SER A 381 2.76 -15.29 14.09
N VAL A 382 2.96 -14.75 12.89
CA VAL A 382 3.71 -13.50 12.65
C VAL A 382 2.82 -12.39 12.12
N TYR A 383 1.84 -12.69 11.26
CA TYR A 383 0.93 -11.70 10.68
C TYR A 383 -0.46 -11.75 11.34
N PRO A 384 -1.08 -10.59 11.67
CA PRO A 384 -0.63 -9.22 11.44
C PRO A 384 0.25 -8.64 12.56
N ARG A 385 0.56 -9.42 13.61
CA ARG A 385 1.24 -8.94 14.83
C ARG A 385 2.56 -8.20 14.58
N LEU A 386 3.34 -8.64 13.59
CA LEU A 386 4.63 -8.06 13.22
C LEU A 386 4.55 -7.15 11.98
N SER A 387 3.35 -6.87 11.47
CA SER A 387 3.16 -5.88 10.42
C SER A 387 3.15 -4.47 11.02
N VAL A 388 3.84 -3.53 10.38
CA VAL A 388 3.85 -2.11 10.77
C VAL A 388 3.64 -1.24 9.55
N SER A 389 3.02 -0.08 9.73
CA SER A 389 2.74 0.85 8.62
C SER A 389 4.01 1.34 7.95
N ALA A 390 3.99 1.40 6.61
CA ALA A 390 5.03 2.06 5.83
C ALA A 390 5.11 3.57 6.13
N PHE A 391 6.33 4.12 6.12
CA PHE A 391 6.55 5.55 5.92
C PHE A 391 7.49 5.73 4.71
N TRP A 392 6.91 5.76 3.51
CA TRP A 392 7.70 5.71 2.27
C TRP A 392 8.62 6.92 2.09
N ASP A 393 8.23 8.13 2.49
CA ASP A 393 9.13 9.29 2.41
C ASP A 393 10.40 9.08 3.26
N MET A 394 10.24 8.56 4.48
CA MET A 394 11.38 8.24 5.35
C MET A 394 12.18 7.04 4.82
N SER A 395 11.51 6.04 4.24
CA SER A 395 12.18 4.90 3.59
C SER A 395 13.07 5.36 2.43
N THR A 396 12.58 6.27 1.58
CA THR A 396 13.34 6.90 0.50
C THR A 396 14.53 7.69 1.04
N ALA A 397 14.30 8.55 2.03
CA ALA A 397 15.36 9.31 2.68
C ALA A 397 16.47 8.43 3.26
N LEU A 398 16.11 7.32 3.91
CA LEU A 398 17.08 6.34 4.41
C LEU A 398 17.83 5.63 3.28
N ALA A 399 17.18 5.34 2.16
CA ALA A 399 17.82 4.72 1.01
C ALA A 399 18.88 5.63 0.38
N GLU A 400 18.58 6.92 0.24
CA GLU A 400 19.54 7.92 -0.23
C GLU A 400 20.73 8.08 0.73
N ALA A 401 20.44 8.18 2.03
CA ALA A 401 21.49 8.23 3.04
C ALA A 401 22.34 6.95 3.07
N LEU A 402 21.77 5.76 2.84
CA LEU A 402 22.55 4.52 2.76
C LEU A 402 23.59 4.58 1.63
N ASP A 403 23.21 5.12 0.46
CA ASP A 403 24.11 5.23 -0.69
C ASP A 403 25.33 6.07 -0.33
N GLU A 404 25.12 7.24 0.27
CA GLU A 404 26.21 8.13 0.66
C GLU A 404 27.01 7.68 1.89
N LYS A 405 26.34 7.10 2.89
CA LYS A 405 26.96 6.79 4.19
C LYS A 405 27.57 5.39 4.27
N VAL A 406 27.24 4.50 3.33
CA VAL A 406 27.68 3.10 3.37
C VAL A 406 28.14 2.58 2.01
N LEU A 407 27.39 2.79 0.93
CA LEU A 407 27.72 2.15 -0.36
C LEU A 407 28.86 2.86 -1.11
N ASN A 408 28.95 4.19 -0.99
CA ASN A 408 29.95 5.02 -1.66
C ASN A 408 31.20 5.32 -0.80
N GLN A 409 31.40 4.60 0.30
CA GLN A 409 32.59 4.70 1.18
C GLN A 409 33.51 3.49 0.98
#